data_AF-Q48A35-F1
#
_entry.id   AF-Q48A35-F1
#
_cell.length_a   1.000
_cell.length_b   1.000
_cell.length_c   1.000
_cell.angle_alpha   90.00
_cell.angle_beta   90.00
_cell.angle_gamma   90.00
#
_symmetry.space_group_name_H-M   'P 1'
#
loop_
_entity.id
_entity.type
_entity.pdbx_description
1 polymer ?
#
loop_
_entity_poly.entity_id
_entity_poly.type
_entity_poly.pdbx_seq_one_letter_code
_entity_poly.pdbx_strand_id
1 'polypeptide(L)'
;MLQGVGEITRFNGKTDFVCTTCELTVTFGGMLFDNDLTDGSVYDLAASASTGFLNIYFDNTANFDLGGFASQVDSDAAADGSLFLSLGFDTLQQGPGYTAQVGHLDSFWSVSGGAAAEYFDTDSQLFGSDLGFAATVDFQNNLYGIGGGVASGNSIPEPTSLAIFGLGLLGLAGAAHRKA
;
A
#
# COMPACT_ATOMS: atom_id res chain seq x y z
N MET A 1 15.83 -2.60 -11.55
CA MET A 1 14.76 -2.80 -10.56
C MET A 1 13.51 -2.10 -11.07
N LEU A 2 12.34 -2.63 -10.77
CA LEU A 2 11.07 -1.95 -10.99
C LEU A 2 10.77 -1.08 -9.78
N GLN A 3 10.35 0.16 -10.04
CA GLN A 3 9.93 1.14 -9.05
C GLN A 3 8.96 2.14 -9.69
N GLY A 4 8.21 2.85 -8.86
CA GLY A 4 7.26 3.85 -9.33
C GLY A 4 6.61 4.61 -8.19
N VAL A 5 5.80 5.59 -8.59
CA VAL A 5 4.98 6.41 -7.70
C VAL A 5 3.58 6.52 -8.26
N GLY A 6 2.61 6.94 -7.44
CA GLY A 6 1.24 7.16 -7.90
C GLY A 6 0.36 7.82 -6.86
N GLU A 7 -0.90 7.98 -7.24
CA GLU A 7 -1.95 8.55 -6.40
C GLU A 7 -3.06 7.51 -6.20
N ILE A 8 -3.50 7.34 -4.96
CA ILE A 8 -4.71 6.58 -4.64
C ILE A 8 -5.88 7.53 -4.88
N THR A 9 -6.59 7.33 -5.99
CA THR A 9 -7.77 8.15 -6.34
C THR A 9 -9.06 7.65 -5.69
N ARG A 10 -9.06 6.41 -5.18
CA ARG A 10 -10.18 5.80 -4.48
C ARG A 10 -9.69 4.92 -3.33
N PHE A 11 -10.27 5.10 -2.15
CA PHE A 11 -9.97 4.31 -0.96
C PHE A 11 -11.26 3.86 -0.29
N ASN A 12 -11.42 2.55 -0.08
CA ASN A 12 -12.66 1.95 0.45
C ASN A 12 -13.93 2.42 -0.28
N GLY A 13 -13.84 2.57 -1.60
CA GLY A 13 -14.94 3.01 -2.47
C GLY A 13 -15.25 4.51 -2.42
N LYS A 14 -14.52 5.29 -1.63
CA LYS A 14 -14.64 6.76 -1.53
C LYS A 14 -13.62 7.46 -2.43
N THR A 15 -13.97 8.64 -2.92
CA THR A 15 -13.13 9.51 -3.77
C THR A 15 -12.76 10.81 -3.06
N ASP A 16 -13.45 11.11 -1.96
CA ASP A 16 -13.25 12.26 -1.10
C ASP A 16 -12.40 11.83 0.10
N PHE A 17 -11.09 12.09 0.01
CA PHE A 17 -10.18 11.93 1.13
C PHE A 17 -10.51 12.95 2.22
N VAL A 18 -10.05 12.65 3.44
CA VAL A 18 -10.34 13.31 4.73
C VAL A 18 -10.45 14.86 4.67
N CYS A 19 -9.78 15.51 3.71
CA CYS A 19 -9.93 16.94 3.44
C CYS A 19 -9.81 17.30 1.94
N THR A 20 -10.31 18.49 1.56
CA THR A 20 -10.33 18.99 0.17
C THR A 20 -8.95 19.16 -0.48
N THR A 21 -7.90 19.32 0.32
CA THR A 21 -6.52 19.52 -0.16
C THR A 21 -5.62 18.33 0.12
N CYS A 22 -6.18 17.24 0.64
CA CYS A 22 -5.41 16.06 1.04
C CYS A 22 -5.33 15.09 -0.13
N GLU A 23 -4.19 14.41 -0.26
CA GLU A 23 -4.02 13.29 -1.17
C GLU A 23 -3.37 12.09 -0.47
N LEU A 24 -3.63 10.91 -1.02
CA LEU A 24 -2.91 9.70 -0.66
C LEU A 24 -2.01 9.31 -1.82
N THR A 25 -0.71 9.40 -1.61
CA THR A 25 0.30 9.06 -2.59
C THR A 25 0.96 7.73 -2.24
N VAL A 26 1.49 7.06 -3.25
CA VAL A 26 2.15 5.77 -3.09
C VAL A 26 3.53 5.83 -3.73
N THR A 27 4.50 5.20 -3.08
CA THR A 27 5.78 4.85 -3.69
C THR A 27 6.03 3.37 -3.56
N PHE A 28 6.61 2.75 -4.59
CA PHE A 28 6.99 1.36 -4.54
C PHE A 28 8.32 1.16 -5.27
N GLY A 29 9.04 0.11 -4.89
CA GLY A 29 10.33 -0.16 -5.51
C GLY A 29 10.98 -1.42 -4.98
N GLY A 30 12.24 -1.62 -5.41
CA GLY A 30 13.07 -2.71 -4.92
C GLY A 30 12.74 -4.09 -5.49
N MET A 31 11.85 -4.20 -6.49
CA MET A 31 11.65 -5.45 -7.23
C MET A 31 12.78 -5.64 -8.23
N LEU A 32 13.61 -6.65 -8.04
CA LEU A 32 14.82 -6.88 -8.83
C LEU A 32 14.50 -7.78 -10.02
N PHE A 33 15.00 -7.41 -11.21
CA PHE A 33 14.87 -8.26 -12.38
C PHE A 33 15.81 -9.45 -12.27
N ASP A 34 15.32 -10.61 -12.69
CA ASP A 34 16.11 -11.83 -12.72
C ASP A 34 17.00 -11.87 -13.96
N ASN A 35 18.24 -12.32 -13.77
CA ASN A 35 19.14 -12.66 -14.88
C ASN A 35 19.05 -14.16 -15.24
N ASP A 36 18.35 -14.96 -14.44
CA ASP A 36 18.05 -16.37 -14.62
C ASP A 36 16.54 -16.60 -14.74
N LEU A 37 16.05 -16.83 -15.96
CA LEU A 37 14.62 -17.02 -16.21
C LEU A 37 14.18 -18.50 -16.13
N THR A 38 15.00 -19.38 -15.53
CA THR A 38 14.70 -20.83 -15.50
C THR A 38 13.50 -21.19 -14.64
N ASP A 39 13.13 -20.34 -13.67
CA ASP A 39 11.92 -20.48 -12.87
C ASP A 39 10.67 -19.90 -13.55
N GLY A 40 10.83 -19.29 -14.73
CA GLY A 40 9.76 -18.67 -15.50
C GLY A 40 9.35 -17.28 -15.02
N SER A 41 10.06 -16.70 -14.05
CA SER A 41 9.87 -15.34 -13.56
C SER A 41 10.88 -14.39 -14.19
N VAL A 42 10.45 -13.17 -14.53
CA VAL A 42 11.38 -12.07 -14.87
C VAL A 42 11.93 -11.33 -13.64
N TYR A 43 11.51 -11.73 -12.44
CA TYR A 43 11.90 -11.11 -11.17
C TYR A 43 12.55 -12.14 -10.24
N ASP A 44 13.67 -11.73 -9.64
CA ASP A 44 14.31 -12.48 -8.56
C ASP A 44 13.50 -12.22 -7.28
N LEU A 45 12.55 -13.12 -6.99
CA LEU A 45 11.62 -12.96 -5.86
C LEU A 45 12.35 -13.01 -4.52
N ALA A 46 13.38 -13.84 -4.40
CA ALA A 46 14.14 -14.00 -3.17
C ALA A 46 14.95 -12.75 -2.84
N ALA A 47 15.63 -12.16 -3.83
CA ALA A 47 16.34 -10.91 -3.64
C ALA A 47 15.36 -9.75 -3.42
N SER A 48 14.24 -9.73 -4.15
CA SER A 48 13.19 -8.70 -3.99
C SER A 48 12.55 -8.70 -2.61
N ALA A 49 12.46 -9.84 -1.90
CA ALA A 49 11.95 -9.90 -0.52
C ALA A 49 12.76 -9.05 0.48
N SER A 50 14.03 -8.76 0.18
CA SER A 50 14.90 -7.95 1.04
C SER A 50 14.93 -6.46 0.70
N THR A 51 14.49 -6.10 -0.50
CA THR A 51 14.60 -4.72 -1.04
C THR A 51 13.25 -4.11 -1.38
N GLY A 52 12.23 -4.95 -1.59
CA GLY A 52 10.92 -4.57 -2.07
C GLY A 52 10.12 -3.83 -1.01
N PHE A 53 9.55 -2.70 -1.41
CA PHE A 53 8.73 -1.87 -0.54
C PHE A 53 7.52 -1.30 -1.28
N LEU A 54 6.48 -1.02 -0.51
CA LEU A 54 5.31 -0.24 -0.89
C LEU A 54 4.99 0.69 0.27
N ASN A 55 5.05 2.00 0.05
CA ASN A 55 4.75 3.01 1.07
C ASN A 55 3.59 3.87 0.61
N ILE A 56 2.66 4.14 1.51
CA ILE A 56 1.53 5.05 1.31
C ILE A 56 1.73 6.24 2.23
N TYR A 57 1.57 7.43 1.69
CA TYR A 57 1.71 8.69 2.39
C TYR A 57 0.37 9.39 2.46
N PHE A 58 0.11 10.01 3.61
CA PHE A 58 -0.94 11.00 3.75
C PHE A 58 -0.29 12.38 3.58
N ASP A 59 -0.64 13.05 2.50
CA ASP A 59 -0.20 14.41 2.22
C ASP A 59 -1.38 15.36 2.42
N ASN A 60 -1.13 16.46 3.13
CA ASN A 60 -2.10 17.53 3.37
C ASN A 60 -2.03 18.65 2.30
N THR A 61 -1.14 18.52 1.33
CA THR A 61 -1.00 19.41 0.17
C THR A 61 -1.08 18.64 -1.16
N ALA A 62 -2.23 18.68 -1.84
CA ALA A 62 -2.37 18.06 -3.16
C ALA A 62 -1.45 18.70 -4.22
N ASN A 63 -0.22 18.21 -4.35
CA ASN A 63 0.85 18.76 -5.16
C ASN A 63 1.41 17.72 -6.15
N PHE A 64 1.11 16.44 -5.96
CA PHE A 64 1.49 15.38 -6.88
C PHE A 64 0.55 15.38 -8.09
N ASP A 65 1.14 15.41 -9.30
CA ASP A 65 0.40 15.36 -10.56
C ASP A 65 0.94 14.22 -11.44
N LEU A 66 0.22 13.11 -11.45
CA LEU A 66 0.56 11.95 -12.28
C LEU A 66 0.52 12.27 -13.78
N GLY A 67 -0.33 13.21 -14.21
CA GLY A 67 -0.44 13.64 -15.61
C GLY A 67 0.73 14.50 -16.06
N GLY A 68 1.43 15.14 -15.12
CA GLY A 68 2.60 15.99 -15.34
C GLY A 68 3.95 15.33 -15.04
N PHE A 69 3.98 14.06 -14.65
CA PHE A 69 5.18 13.36 -14.19
C PHE A 69 6.31 13.40 -15.23
N ALA A 70 7.44 14.05 -14.90
CA ALA A 70 8.54 14.28 -15.83
C ALA A 70 9.94 14.14 -15.20
N SER A 71 10.05 14.06 -13.87
CA SER A 71 11.32 14.21 -13.16
C SER A 71 11.33 13.57 -11.77
N GLN A 72 12.51 13.57 -11.15
CA GLN A 72 12.67 13.14 -9.74
C GLN A 72 11.87 14.03 -8.77
N VAL A 73 11.70 15.32 -9.07
CA VAL A 73 10.91 16.22 -8.21
C VAL A 73 9.47 15.73 -8.07
N ASP A 74 8.91 15.19 -9.15
CA ASP A 74 7.54 14.65 -9.14
C ASP A 74 7.47 13.34 -8.32
N SER A 75 8.57 12.57 -8.27
CA SER A 75 8.67 11.41 -7.40
C SER A 75 8.81 11.80 -5.93
N ASP A 76 9.52 12.89 -5.65
CA ASP A 76 9.71 13.41 -4.29
C ASP A 76 8.40 13.99 -3.73
N ALA A 77 7.58 14.61 -4.59
CA ALA A 77 6.22 15.07 -4.26
C ALA A 77 5.29 13.91 -3.86
N ALA A 78 5.45 12.72 -4.44
CA ALA A 78 4.69 11.55 -4.01
C ALA A 78 5.12 10.99 -2.63
N ALA A 79 6.19 11.52 -2.02
CA ALA A 79 6.80 10.98 -0.81
C ALA A 79 7.03 12.04 0.30
N ASP A 80 6.56 13.27 0.12
CA ASP A 80 6.78 14.39 1.04
C ASP A 80 5.77 14.44 2.21
N GLY A 81 4.69 13.65 2.11
CA GLY A 81 3.68 13.48 3.14
C GLY A 81 4.13 12.68 4.37
N SER A 82 3.19 12.50 5.30
CA SER A 82 3.40 11.65 6.48
C SER A 82 3.21 10.18 6.12
N LEU A 83 4.12 9.29 6.56
CA LEU A 83 4.03 7.86 6.31
C LEU A 83 2.77 7.26 6.95
N PHE A 84 1.77 6.97 6.12
CA PHE A 84 0.49 6.41 6.53
C PHE A 84 0.59 4.90 6.71
N LEU A 85 1.18 4.20 5.73
CA LEU A 85 1.39 2.76 5.76
C LEU A 85 2.72 2.41 5.07
N SER A 86 3.48 1.50 5.62
CA SER A 86 4.68 0.93 5.01
C SER A 86 4.52 -0.58 4.93
N LEU A 87 4.86 -1.16 3.79
CA LEU A 87 4.76 -2.58 3.54
C LEU A 87 6.05 -3.13 2.92
N GLY A 88 6.40 -4.34 3.33
CA GLY A 88 7.44 -5.17 2.74
C GLY A 88 6.87 -6.08 1.65
N PHE A 89 7.73 -6.43 0.69
CA PHE A 89 7.39 -7.35 -0.39
C PHE A 89 7.41 -8.81 0.08
N ASP A 90 6.33 -9.54 -0.17
CA ASP A 90 6.28 -10.98 0.05
C ASP A 90 6.55 -11.74 -1.24
N THR A 91 5.75 -11.45 -2.28
CA THR A 91 5.85 -12.13 -3.56
C THR A 91 5.09 -11.39 -4.67
N LEU A 92 5.33 -11.80 -5.92
CA LEU A 92 4.51 -11.40 -7.06
C LEU A 92 4.32 -12.58 -8.02
N GLN A 93 3.30 -12.45 -8.86
CA GLN A 93 3.04 -13.32 -9.98
C GLN A 93 2.81 -12.49 -11.24
N GLN A 94 3.45 -12.91 -12.32
CA GLN A 94 3.29 -12.33 -13.64
C GLN A 94 2.03 -12.90 -14.32
N GLY A 95 1.20 -12.00 -14.85
CA GLY A 95 0.05 -12.39 -15.67
C GLY A 95 0.46 -13.00 -17.01
N PRO A 96 -0.45 -13.71 -17.70
CA PRO A 96 -0.19 -14.23 -19.04
C PRO A 96 0.24 -13.13 -20.02
N GLY A 97 1.32 -13.38 -20.76
CA GLY A 97 1.84 -12.41 -21.74
C GLY A 97 2.66 -11.26 -21.14
N TYR A 98 3.04 -11.36 -19.86
CA TYR A 98 3.94 -10.41 -19.23
C TYR A 98 5.27 -10.27 -20.00
N THR A 99 5.73 -9.04 -20.15
CA THR A 99 7.05 -8.67 -20.67
C THR A 99 7.58 -7.49 -19.86
N ALA A 100 8.86 -7.15 -20.03
CA ALA A 100 9.42 -5.94 -19.41
C ALA A 100 8.77 -4.63 -19.93
N GLN A 101 8.05 -4.66 -21.05
CA GLN A 101 7.41 -3.48 -21.66
C GLN A 101 5.93 -3.36 -21.32
N VAL A 102 5.23 -4.48 -21.18
CA VAL A 102 3.79 -4.51 -20.89
C VAL A 102 3.49 -5.72 -20.05
N GLY A 103 2.65 -5.55 -19.03
CA GLY A 103 2.28 -6.69 -18.20
C GLY A 103 1.29 -6.36 -17.10
N HIS A 104 0.71 -7.45 -16.61
CA HIS A 104 -0.09 -7.50 -15.39
C HIS A 104 0.74 -8.16 -14.29
N LEU A 105 0.73 -7.57 -13.09
CA LEU A 105 1.33 -8.12 -11.88
C LEU A 105 0.28 -8.24 -10.80
N ASP A 106 0.21 -9.41 -10.18
CA ASP A 106 -0.42 -9.59 -8.88
C ASP A 106 0.70 -9.66 -7.84
N SER A 107 0.68 -8.78 -6.84
CA SER A 107 1.72 -8.67 -5.82
C SER A 107 1.12 -8.70 -4.42
N PHE A 108 1.87 -9.23 -3.47
CA PHE A 108 1.43 -9.43 -2.09
C PHE A 108 2.43 -8.80 -1.14
N TRP A 109 1.90 -8.10 -0.14
CA TRP A 109 2.65 -7.21 0.71
C TRP A 109 2.20 -7.34 2.16
N SER A 110 3.16 -7.32 3.07
CA SER A 110 2.94 -7.38 4.51
C SER A 110 3.31 -6.05 5.16
N VAL A 111 2.49 -5.59 6.09
CA VAL A 111 2.67 -4.34 6.82
C VAL A 111 3.95 -4.42 7.66
N SER A 112 4.74 -3.36 7.58
CA SER A 112 6.01 -3.22 8.30
C SER A 112 6.08 -1.95 9.14
N GLY A 113 5.14 -1.01 8.96
CA GLY A 113 5.06 0.21 9.76
C GLY A 113 4.09 1.26 9.22
N GLY A 114 4.22 2.49 9.72
CA GLY A 114 3.34 3.62 9.39
C GLY A 114 2.30 3.92 10.46
N ALA A 115 1.69 5.10 10.38
CA ALA A 115 0.72 5.56 11.38
C ALA A 115 -0.54 4.69 11.47
N ALA A 116 -0.90 4.00 10.40
CA ALA A 116 -2.07 3.14 10.34
C ALA A 116 -1.75 1.63 10.42
N ALA A 117 -0.49 1.25 10.66
CA ALA A 117 -0.03 -0.15 10.60
C ALA A 117 -0.92 -1.14 11.37
N GLU A 118 -1.28 -0.79 12.61
CA GLU A 118 -2.07 -1.64 13.51
C GLU A 118 -3.49 -1.96 12.99
N TYR A 119 -3.98 -1.19 12.01
CA TYR A 119 -5.29 -1.41 11.40
C TYR A 119 -5.22 -2.29 10.15
N PHE A 120 -4.03 -2.50 9.57
CA PHE A 120 -3.84 -3.23 8.31
C PHE A 120 -3.04 -4.53 8.45
N ASP A 121 -2.32 -4.73 9.54
CA ASP A 121 -1.62 -5.98 9.89
C ASP A 121 -2.64 -7.08 10.27
N THR A 122 -3.12 -7.81 9.27
CA THR A 122 -4.23 -8.77 9.34
C THR A 122 -3.85 -10.19 8.92
N ASP A 123 -2.75 -10.39 8.20
CA ASP A 123 -2.30 -11.66 7.61
C ASP A 123 -3.39 -12.40 6.81
N SER A 124 -4.36 -11.66 6.26
CA SER A 124 -5.64 -12.23 5.80
C SER A 124 -5.71 -12.48 4.29
N GLN A 125 -4.72 -12.03 3.52
CA GLN A 125 -4.63 -12.26 2.09
C GLN A 125 -3.87 -13.56 1.77
N LEU A 126 -3.63 -13.81 0.48
CA LEU A 126 -2.84 -14.96 0.05
C LEU A 126 -1.42 -14.87 0.61
N PHE A 127 -0.81 -16.03 0.85
CA PHE A 127 0.53 -16.15 1.42
C PHE A 127 0.69 -15.58 2.83
N GLY A 128 -0.43 -15.25 3.51
CA GLY A 128 -0.41 -14.60 4.82
C GLY A 128 -0.06 -13.11 4.73
N SER A 129 -0.21 -12.49 3.56
CA SER A 129 0.06 -11.05 3.41
C SER A 129 -1.13 -10.21 3.89
N ASP A 130 -0.92 -8.90 3.97
CA ASP A 130 -1.94 -7.93 4.39
C ASP A 130 -2.69 -7.31 3.24
N LEU A 131 -1.96 -6.98 2.17
CA LEU A 131 -2.50 -6.39 0.95
C LEU A 131 -2.14 -7.24 -0.26
N GLY A 132 -3.13 -7.45 -1.14
CA GLY A 132 -2.92 -7.86 -2.52
C GLY A 132 -3.04 -6.65 -3.44
N PHE A 133 -2.15 -6.52 -4.42
CA PHE A 133 -2.17 -5.44 -5.41
C PHE A 133 -2.08 -5.99 -6.82
N ALA A 134 -3.12 -5.74 -7.61
CA ALA A 134 -3.26 -6.13 -9.00
C ALA A 134 -3.07 -4.90 -9.88
N ALA A 135 -2.01 -4.87 -10.70
CA ALA A 135 -1.65 -3.70 -11.49
C ALA A 135 -1.28 -4.05 -12.93
N THR A 136 -1.59 -3.15 -13.86
CA THR A 136 -1.20 -3.23 -15.27
C THR A 136 -0.47 -1.98 -15.69
N VAL A 137 0.58 -2.14 -16.48
CA VAL A 137 1.34 -1.04 -17.09
C VAL A 137 1.73 -1.38 -18.52
N ASP A 138 1.78 -0.36 -19.38
CA ASP A 138 2.41 -0.38 -20.69
C ASP A 138 3.41 0.77 -20.78
N PHE A 139 4.69 0.44 -20.92
CA PHE A 139 5.78 1.39 -21.03
C PHE A 139 5.89 1.99 -22.44
N GLN A 140 5.28 1.38 -23.46
CA GLN A 140 5.30 1.86 -24.85
C GLN A 140 6.72 2.14 -25.40
N ASN A 141 7.71 1.35 -24.96
CA ASN A 141 9.14 1.54 -25.23
C ASN A 141 9.75 2.83 -24.64
N ASN A 142 9.11 3.45 -23.65
CA ASN A 142 9.65 4.56 -22.86
C ASN A 142 10.27 4.05 -21.56
N LEU A 143 11.05 4.93 -20.91
CA LEU A 143 11.62 4.67 -19.58
C LEU A 143 10.53 4.61 -18.49
N TYR A 144 9.48 5.41 -18.66
CA TYR A 144 8.35 5.51 -17.74
C TYR A 144 7.10 4.98 -18.42
N GLY A 145 6.30 4.22 -17.68
CA GLY A 145 4.97 3.77 -18.08
C GLY A 145 3.93 4.31 -17.10
N ILE A 146 2.77 4.69 -17.61
CA ILE A 146 1.61 5.04 -16.77
C ILE A 146 0.70 3.83 -16.73
N GLY A 147 0.39 3.38 -15.52
CA GLY A 147 -0.44 2.22 -15.27
C GLY A 147 -1.56 2.51 -14.29
N GLY A 148 -2.33 1.47 -14.00
CA GLY A 148 -3.38 1.51 -13.00
C GLY A 148 -3.47 0.18 -12.27
N GLY A 149 -4.02 0.20 -11.08
CA GLY A 149 -4.18 -1.01 -10.28
C GLY A 149 -5.22 -0.88 -9.19
N VAL A 150 -5.52 -2.00 -8.56
CA VAL A 150 -6.43 -2.10 -7.43
C VAL A 150 -5.73 -2.86 -6.32
N ALA A 151 -5.68 -2.25 -5.13
CA ALA A 151 -5.25 -2.91 -3.91
C ALA A 151 -6.47 -3.38 -3.13
N SER A 152 -6.36 -4.55 -2.50
CA SER A 152 -7.37 -5.11 -1.62
C SER A 152 -6.73 -5.72 -0.38
N GLY A 153 -7.36 -5.50 0.76
CA GLY A 153 -7.01 -6.09 2.04
C GLY A 153 -8.17 -5.96 3.01
N ASN A 154 -8.03 -6.58 4.17
CA ASN A 154 -8.95 -6.34 5.29
C ASN A 154 -8.34 -5.31 6.23
N SER A 155 -9.17 -4.74 7.10
CA SER A 155 -8.68 -3.99 8.25
C SER A 155 -9.13 -4.67 9.53
N ILE A 156 -8.33 -4.51 10.59
CA ILE A 156 -8.78 -4.83 11.95
C ILE A 156 -9.78 -3.74 12.33
N PRO A 157 -11.06 -4.07 12.57
CA PRO A 157 -12.01 -3.09 13.09
C PRO A 157 -11.48 -2.59 14.43
N GLU A 158 -11.52 -1.27 14.64
CA GLU A 158 -11.14 -0.68 15.94
C GLU A 158 -11.75 -1.51 17.07
N PRO A 159 -10.95 -2.00 18.02
CA PRO A 159 -11.44 -2.99 18.95
C PRO A 159 -12.57 -2.37 19.77
N THR A 160 -13.75 -2.99 19.69
CA THR A 160 -14.88 -2.82 20.62
C THR A 160 -14.47 -2.86 22.10
N SER A 161 -13.24 -3.32 22.39
CA SER A 161 -12.55 -3.22 23.67
C SER A 161 -12.52 -1.80 24.27
N LEU A 162 -12.44 -0.73 23.47
CA LEU A 162 -12.49 0.64 24.01
C LEU A 162 -13.89 0.97 24.59
N ALA A 163 -14.94 0.52 23.90
CA ALA A 163 -16.31 0.62 24.38
C ALA A 163 -16.55 -0.29 25.59
N ILE A 164 -16.04 -1.53 25.60
CA ILE A 164 -16.19 -2.46 26.72
C ILE A 164 -15.41 -1.98 27.95
N PHE A 165 -14.21 -1.44 27.78
CA PHE A 165 -13.43 -0.84 28.87
C PHE A 165 -14.13 0.41 29.43
N GLY A 166 -14.63 1.29 28.56
CA GLY A 166 -15.43 2.45 28.95
C GLY A 166 -16.72 2.06 29.69
N LEU A 167 -17.43 1.04 29.21
CA LEU A 167 -18.62 0.49 29.85
C LEU A 167 -18.30 -0.24 31.16
N GLY A 168 -17.14 -0.90 31.26
CA GLY A 168 -16.65 -1.52 32.49
C GLY A 168 -16.34 -0.50 33.58
N LEU A 169 -15.74 0.64 33.21
CA LEU A 169 -15.50 1.78 34.11
C LEU A 169 -16.80 2.48 34.52
N LEU A 170 -17.73 2.67 33.59
CA LEU A 170 -19.07 3.22 33.90
C LEU A 170 -19.88 2.29 34.80
N GLY A 171 -19.80 0.97 34.57
CA GLY A 171 -20.40 -0.05 35.43
C GLY A 171 -19.80 -0.05 36.83
N LEU A 172 -18.48 0.14 36.96
CA LEU A 172 -17.79 0.22 38.25
C LEU A 172 -18.12 1.53 39.00
N ALA A 173 -18.17 2.67 38.31
CA ALA A 173 -18.59 3.94 38.89
C ALA A 173 -20.05 3.90 39.37
N GLY A 174 -20.94 3.29 38.58
CA GLY A 174 -22.34 3.07 38.96
C GLY A 174 -22.50 2.12 40.17
N ALA A 175 -21.66 1.08 40.26
CA ALA A 175 -21.65 0.17 41.40
C ALA A 175 -21.08 0.82 42.68
N ALA A 176 -20.07 1.69 42.55
CA ALA A 176 -19.50 2.44 43.66
C ALA A 176 -20.51 3.45 44.25
N HIS A 177 -21.35 4.06 43.41
CA HIS A 177 -22.38 5.01 43.85
C HIS A 177 -23.51 4.38 44.66
N ARG A 178 -23.73 3.05 44.54
CA ARG A 178 -24.78 2.32 45.25
C ARG A 178 -24.38 1.91 46.68
N LYS A 179 -23.14 2.19 47.09
CA LYS A 179 -22.60 1.90 48.43
C LYS A 179 -22.41 3.14 49.31
N ALA A 180 -22.80 4.33 48.83
CA ALA A 180 -22.86 5.56 49.62
C ALA A 180 -24.28 5.81 50.15
#